data_AF-A0A6A3UWZ3-F1
#
_entry.id   AF-A0A6A3UWZ3-F1
#
_cell.length_a   1.000
_cell.length_b   1.000
_cell.length_c   1.000
_cell.angle_alpha   90.00
_cell.angle_beta   90.00
_cell.angle_gamma   90.00
#
_symmetry.space_group_name_H-M   'P 1'
#
loop_
_entity.id
_entity.type
_entity.pdbx_description
1 polymer ?
#
loop_
_entity_poly.entity_id
_entity_poly.type
_entity_poly.pdbx_seq_one_letter_code
_entity_poly.pdbx_strand_id
1 'polypeptide(L)'
;GVRVETWIAKVDLAVEGARISGRGDWNDEELYYVVGNKLQDDTAKSWVQINKELVGHERTWSKLKEALVRRFGERPDLAQAEWRVMQRTMQPGETFADFASGLRDAAGQTRVREETLLGQFYRGLEKTTRQLVKLAPTPTTVGEAVDKATKIDDSSYNVARGMRNIGQPWATSTTQTAIQMDGT
;
A
#
# COMPACT_ATOMS: atom_id res chain seq x y z
N GLY A 1 19.90 7.53 -16.08
CA GLY A 1 18.94 7.51 -17.20
C GLY A 1 17.63 8.15 -16.78
N VAL A 2 16.81 8.58 -17.73
CA VAL A 2 15.43 9.06 -17.47
C VAL A 2 14.53 7.83 -17.20
N ARG A 3 13.60 7.92 -16.25
CA ARG A 3 12.60 6.86 -16.00
C ARG A 3 11.78 6.59 -17.26
N VAL A 4 11.47 5.33 -17.54
CA VAL A 4 10.77 4.96 -18.79
C VAL A 4 9.40 5.61 -18.88
N GLU A 5 8.71 5.78 -17.76
CA GLU A 5 7.41 6.44 -17.66
C GLU A 5 7.51 7.93 -18.02
N THR A 6 8.58 8.60 -17.56
CA THR A 6 8.85 10.00 -17.90
C THR A 6 9.19 10.15 -19.39
N TRP A 7 9.92 9.19 -19.95
CA TRP A 7 10.22 9.19 -21.38
C TRP A 7 8.96 8.95 -22.23
N ILE A 8 8.13 7.98 -21.86
CA ILE A 8 6.84 7.70 -22.52
C ILE A 8 5.96 8.95 -22.50
N ALA A 9 5.82 9.61 -21.35
CA ALA A 9 5.02 10.84 -21.23
C ALA A 9 5.54 11.96 -22.14
N LYS A 10 6.87 12.10 -22.29
CA LYS A 10 7.46 13.06 -23.23
C LYS A 10 7.15 12.73 -24.69
N VAL A 11 7.14 11.45 -25.06
CA VAL A 11 6.77 11.01 -26.41
C VAL A 11 5.29 11.28 -26.67
N ASP A 12 4.40 10.93 -25.74
CA ASP A 12 2.95 11.18 -25.86
C ASP A 12 2.68 12.69 -26.05
N LEU A 13 3.37 13.56 -25.30
CA LEU A 13 3.29 15.02 -25.47
C LEU A 13 3.81 15.50 -26.83
N ALA A 14 4.90 14.90 -27.35
CA ALA A 14 5.46 15.25 -28.64
C ALA A 14 4.54 14.83 -29.81
N VAL A 15 3.92 13.66 -29.70
CA VAL A 15 2.92 13.16 -30.66
C VAL A 15 1.70 14.08 -30.68
N GLU A 16 1.18 14.44 -29.51
CA GLU A 16 0.04 15.36 -29.42
C GLU A 16 0.38 16.75 -29.97
N GLY A 17 1.59 17.25 -29.69
CA GLY A 17 2.08 18.50 -30.28
C GLY A 17 2.19 18.45 -31.81
N ALA A 18 2.62 17.32 -32.37
CA ALA A 18 2.68 17.13 -33.82
C ALA A 18 1.28 17.12 -34.45
N ARG A 19 0.31 16.49 -33.79
CA ARG A 19 -1.10 16.46 -34.21
C ARG A 19 -1.71 17.86 -34.22
N ILE A 20 -1.58 18.61 -33.13
CA ILE A 20 -2.11 19.98 -33.00
C ILE A 20 -1.48 20.93 -34.01
N SER A 21 -0.18 20.77 -34.30
CA SER A 21 0.55 21.61 -35.26
C SER A 21 0.36 21.20 -36.72
N GLY A 22 -0.44 20.16 -37.00
CA GLY A 22 -0.66 19.65 -38.36
C GLY A 22 0.57 19.01 -39.00
N ARG A 23 1.58 18.63 -38.19
CA ARG A 23 2.84 18.06 -38.65
C ARG A 23 2.79 16.54 -38.81
N GLY A 24 1.75 15.90 -38.29
CA GLY A 24 1.51 14.47 -38.44
C GLY A 24 0.38 14.02 -37.52
N ASP A 25 -0.46 13.13 -38.03
CA ASP A 25 -1.48 12.42 -37.27
C ASP A 25 -1.24 10.93 -37.52
N TRP A 26 -0.82 10.22 -36.48
CA TRP A 26 -0.45 8.80 -36.58
C TRP A 26 -1.37 7.98 -35.70
N ASN A 27 -1.83 6.86 -36.23
CA ASN A 27 -2.58 5.89 -35.45
C ASN A 27 -1.64 5.05 -34.55
N ASP A 28 -2.22 4.26 -33.63
CA ASP A 28 -1.46 3.50 -32.62
C ASP A 28 -0.49 2.47 -33.25
N GLU A 29 -0.80 1.91 -34.43
CA GLU A 29 0.08 1.00 -35.17
C GLU A 29 1.24 1.74 -35.85
N GLU A 30 0.98 2.92 -36.41
CA GLU A 30 2.01 3.76 -37.02
C GLU A 30 3.00 4.26 -35.97
N LEU A 31 2.49 4.70 -34.81
CA LEU A 31 3.31 5.15 -33.69
C LEU A 31 4.23 4.05 -33.17
N TYR A 32 3.82 2.79 -33.21
CA TYR A 32 4.67 1.66 -32.82
C TYR A 32 6.00 1.65 -33.59
N TYR A 33 5.94 1.84 -34.92
CA TYR A 33 7.13 1.85 -35.77
C TYR A 33 7.88 3.18 -35.72
N VAL A 34 7.16 4.31 -35.68
CA VAL A 34 7.77 5.65 -35.61
C VAL A 34 8.58 5.80 -34.31
N VAL A 35 8.01 5.44 -33.17
CA VAL A 35 8.64 5.55 -31.86
C VAL A 35 9.67 4.45 -31.64
N GLY A 36 9.39 3.22 -32.08
CA GLY A 36 10.32 2.09 -31.98
C GLY A 36 11.70 2.40 -32.59
N ASN A 37 11.72 3.07 -33.75
CA ASN A 37 12.95 3.53 -34.40
C ASN A 37 13.70 4.67 -33.68
N LYS A 38 13.08 5.31 -32.68
CA LYS A 38 13.72 6.36 -31.87
C LYS A 38 14.35 5.81 -30.59
N LEU A 39 14.13 4.55 -30.26
CA LEU A 39 14.78 3.90 -29.13
C LEU A 39 16.27 3.75 -29.39
N GLN A 40 17.09 3.99 -28.36
CA GLN A 40 18.55 3.92 -28.44
C GLN A 40 19.10 2.91 -27.43
N ASP A 41 20.37 2.55 -27.60
CA ASP A 41 21.15 1.72 -26.68
C ASP A 41 20.46 0.39 -26.31
N ASP A 42 20.43 0.04 -25.02
CA ASP A 42 19.83 -1.22 -24.54
C ASP A 42 18.31 -1.26 -24.72
N THR A 43 17.65 -0.11 -24.87
CA THR A 43 16.22 -0.03 -25.19
C THR A 43 15.96 -0.44 -26.65
N ALA A 44 16.87 -0.15 -27.58
CA ALA A 44 16.78 -0.61 -28.98
C ALA A 44 16.92 -2.13 -29.09
N LYS A 45 17.88 -2.73 -28.36
CA LYS A 45 18.03 -4.21 -28.30
C LYS A 45 16.77 -4.87 -27.75
N SER A 46 16.21 -4.27 -26.70
CA SER A 46 14.95 -4.73 -26.11
C SER A 46 13.77 -4.63 -27.08
N TRP A 47 13.70 -3.55 -27.86
CA TRP A 47 12.65 -3.37 -28.87
C TRP A 47 12.65 -4.46 -29.93
N VAL A 48 13.84 -4.86 -30.44
CA VAL A 48 13.95 -5.97 -31.39
C VAL A 48 13.41 -7.27 -30.80
N GLN A 49 13.62 -7.51 -29.50
CA GLN A 49 13.08 -8.68 -28.81
C GLN A 49 11.55 -8.58 -28.64
N ILE A 50 11.04 -7.44 -28.15
CA ILE A 50 9.59 -7.19 -28.01
C ILE A 50 8.88 -7.36 -29.36
N ASN A 51 9.48 -6.86 -30.45
CA ASN A 51 8.92 -6.97 -31.79
C ASN A 51 8.84 -8.41 -32.32
N LYS A 52 9.72 -9.31 -31.84
CA LYS A 52 9.64 -10.75 -32.14
C LYS A 52 8.54 -11.44 -31.32
N GLU A 53 8.26 -10.95 -30.12
CA GLU A 53 7.24 -11.49 -29.22
C GLU A 53 5.82 -11.03 -29.60
N LEU A 54 5.65 -9.80 -30.09
CA LEU A 54 4.35 -9.26 -30.53
C LEU A 54 4.02 -9.66 -31.97
N VAL A 55 2.81 -10.19 -32.18
CA VAL A 55 2.35 -10.69 -33.49
C VAL A 55 1.33 -9.73 -34.12
N GLY A 56 1.59 -9.31 -35.36
CA GLY A 56 0.63 -8.57 -36.20
C GLY A 56 -0.04 -7.40 -35.48
N HIS A 57 -1.35 -7.55 -35.22
CA HIS A 57 -2.22 -6.57 -34.57
C HIS A 57 -1.84 -6.18 -33.14
N GLU A 58 -0.93 -6.91 -32.48
CA GLU A 58 -0.42 -6.53 -31.15
C GLU A 58 0.67 -5.45 -31.22
N ARG A 59 1.16 -5.12 -32.42
CA ARG A 59 2.23 -4.12 -32.64
C ARG A 59 1.66 -2.72 -32.64
N THR A 60 1.21 -2.30 -31.47
CA THR A 60 0.66 -0.97 -31.24
C THR A 60 1.50 -0.20 -30.23
N TRP A 61 1.48 1.13 -30.30
CA TRP A 61 2.20 1.99 -29.38
C TRP A 61 1.76 1.74 -27.93
N SER A 62 0.47 1.50 -27.69
CA SER A 62 -0.05 1.09 -26.38
C SER A 62 0.63 -0.18 -25.85
N LYS A 63 0.79 -1.22 -26.68
CA LYS A 63 1.47 -2.46 -26.29
C LYS A 63 2.97 -2.29 -26.10
N LEU A 64 3.61 -1.44 -26.91
CA LEU A 64 5.00 -1.09 -26.69
C LEU A 64 5.21 -0.35 -25.36
N LYS A 65 4.32 0.57 -24.97
CA LYS A 65 4.35 1.23 -23.65
C LYS A 65 4.28 0.21 -22.51
N GLU A 66 3.33 -0.73 -22.56
CA GLU A 66 3.20 -1.80 -21.57
C GLU A 66 4.49 -2.64 -21.45
N ALA A 67 5.06 -3.05 -22.59
CA ALA A 67 6.27 -3.85 -22.61
C ALA A 67 7.51 -3.09 -22.08
N LEU A 68 7.63 -1.81 -22.42
CA LEU A 68 8.70 -0.94 -21.93
C LEU A 68 8.59 -0.71 -20.41
N VAL A 69 7.40 -0.44 -19.88
CA VAL A 69 7.17 -0.32 -18.43
C VAL A 69 7.43 -1.66 -17.73
N ARG A 70 6.98 -2.78 -18.29
CA ARG A 70 7.23 -4.11 -17.71
C ARG A 70 8.72 -4.44 -17.59
N ARG A 71 9.54 -3.98 -18.55
CA ARG A 71 10.96 -4.34 -18.67
C ARG A 71 11.90 -3.34 -18.02
N PHE A 72 11.58 -2.05 -18.09
CA PHE A 72 12.42 -0.94 -17.62
C PHE A 72 11.76 -0.04 -16.59
N GLY A 73 10.47 -0.23 -16.33
CA GLY A 73 9.79 0.46 -15.24
C GLY A 73 10.42 0.09 -13.92
N GLU A 74 10.40 1.02 -12.98
CA GLU A 74 10.79 0.69 -11.61
C GLU A 74 9.90 -0.46 -11.15
N ARG A 75 10.48 -1.65 -10.97
CA ARG A 75 9.78 -2.71 -10.27
C ARG A 75 9.59 -2.21 -8.85
N PRO A 76 8.35 -2.04 -8.37
CA PRO A 76 8.14 -1.75 -6.96
C PRO A 76 8.81 -2.88 -6.18
N ASP A 77 9.86 -2.55 -5.43
CA ASP A 77 10.56 -3.52 -4.61
C ASP A 77 9.59 -3.95 -3.50
N LEU A 78 8.97 -5.11 -3.70
CA LEU A 78 8.00 -5.68 -2.78
C LEU A 78 8.63 -5.87 -1.40
N ALA A 79 9.87 -6.33 -1.33
CA ALA A 79 10.56 -6.52 -0.05
C ALA A 79 10.76 -5.18 0.65
N GLN A 80 11.14 -4.12 -0.08
CA GLN A 80 11.27 -2.78 0.49
C GLN A 80 9.91 -2.18 0.89
N ALA A 81 8.84 -2.43 0.14
CA ALA A 81 7.49 -2.00 0.49
C ALA A 81 6.98 -2.71 1.75
N GLU A 82 7.11 -4.04 1.81
CA GLU A 82 6.77 -4.82 2.99
C GLU A 82 7.61 -4.43 4.20
N TRP A 83 8.90 -4.15 4.01
CA TRP A 83 9.78 -3.64 5.07
C TRP A 83 9.28 -2.30 5.60
N ARG A 84 8.92 -1.34 4.72
CA ARG A 84 8.33 -0.05 5.13
C ARG A 84 7.04 -0.23 5.91
N VAL A 85 6.15 -1.13 5.45
CA VAL A 85 4.93 -1.51 6.19
C VAL A 85 5.30 -2.05 7.58
N MET A 86 6.23 -3.00 7.66
CA MET A 86 6.65 -3.62 8.92
C MET A 86 7.30 -2.66 9.92
N GLN A 87 7.95 -1.59 9.44
CA GLN A 87 8.52 -0.54 10.30
C GLN A 87 7.49 0.45 10.83
N ARG A 88 6.29 0.54 10.23
CA ARG A 88 5.28 1.51 10.64
C ARG A 88 4.55 1.07 11.90
N THR A 89 4.79 1.77 13.01
CA THR A 89 4.11 1.56 14.29
C THR A 89 3.01 2.59 14.52
N MET A 90 1.92 2.20 15.17
CA MET A 90 0.84 3.12 15.54
C MET A 90 1.36 4.17 16.52
N GLN A 91 1.09 5.45 16.25
CA GLN A 91 1.52 6.55 17.11
C GLN A 91 0.54 6.76 18.27
N PRO A 92 0.99 7.29 19.43
CA PRO A 92 0.08 7.63 20.52
C PRO A 92 -0.99 8.63 20.08
N GLY A 93 -2.26 8.31 20.30
CA GLY A 93 -3.40 9.15 19.90
C GLY A 93 -3.79 9.07 18.42
N GLU A 94 -3.08 8.28 17.61
CA GLU A 94 -3.48 7.99 16.24
C GLU A 94 -4.77 7.16 16.20
N THR A 95 -5.67 7.43 15.26
CA THR A 95 -6.87 6.60 15.08
C THR A 95 -6.54 5.30 14.35
N PHE A 96 -7.37 4.26 14.49
CA PHE A 96 -7.18 3.02 13.73
C PHE A 96 -7.24 3.24 12.20
N ALA A 97 -8.09 4.17 11.75
CA ALA A 97 -8.23 4.51 10.34
C ALA A 97 -6.98 5.24 9.80
N ASP A 98 -6.41 6.16 10.57
CA ASP A 98 -5.18 6.86 10.20
C ASP A 98 -3.99 5.89 10.18
N PHE A 99 -3.92 4.98 11.16
CA PHE A 99 -2.88 3.97 11.17
C PHE A 99 -2.98 3.04 9.94
N ALA A 100 -4.18 2.57 9.61
CA ALA A 100 -4.41 1.76 8.41
C ALA A 100 -4.06 2.49 7.11
N SER A 101 -4.38 3.78 7.03
CA SER A 101 -3.99 4.63 5.90
C SER A 101 -2.47 4.76 5.83
N GLY A 102 -1.79 5.00 6.96
CA GLY A 102 -0.34 5.04 7.05
C GLY A 102 0.34 3.73 6.63
N LEU A 103 -0.27 2.56 6.87
CA LEU A 103 0.24 1.28 6.35
C LEU A 103 0.13 1.18 4.83
N ARG A 104 -0.97 1.67 4.24
CA ARG A 104 -1.14 1.71 2.78
C ARG A 104 -0.19 2.71 2.12
N ASP A 105 -0.01 3.87 2.74
CA ASP A 105 0.94 4.88 2.28
C ASP A 105 2.39 4.38 2.33
N ALA A 106 2.75 3.61 3.36
CA ALA A 106 4.07 2.99 3.48
C ALA A 106 4.33 1.96 2.36
N ALA A 107 3.31 1.22 1.92
CA ALA A 107 3.39 0.34 0.75
C ALA A 107 3.53 1.13 -0.56
N GLY A 108 2.97 2.35 -0.63
CA GLY A 108 2.95 3.20 -1.80
C GLY A 108 2.14 2.57 -2.93
N GLN A 109 2.66 2.61 -4.16
CA GLN A 109 2.03 1.97 -5.32
C GLN A 109 2.22 0.45 -5.37
N THR A 110 3.00 -0.12 -4.44
CA THR A 110 3.26 -1.56 -4.40
C THR A 110 2.08 -2.31 -3.81
N ARG A 111 1.59 -3.33 -4.53
CA ARG A 111 0.52 -4.21 -4.04
C ARG A 111 1.06 -5.19 -2.98
N VAL A 112 1.12 -4.74 -1.74
CA VAL A 112 1.39 -5.60 -0.56
C VAL A 112 0.15 -6.44 -0.25
N ARG A 113 0.35 -7.69 0.19
CA ARG A 113 -0.76 -8.58 0.56
C ARG A 113 -1.52 -8.04 1.78
N GLU A 114 -2.84 -8.18 1.78
CA GLU A 114 -3.69 -7.82 2.93
C GLU A 114 -3.27 -8.54 4.21
N GLU A 115 -2.80 -9.79 4.12
CA GLU A 115 -2.23 -10.53 5.27
C GLU A 115 -1.05 -9.81 5.93
N THR A 116 -0.16 -9.20 5.13
CA THR A 116 1.00 -8.44 5.64
C THR A 116 0.53 -7.16 6.33
N LEU A 117 -0.41 -6.44 5.71
CA LEU A 117 -0.99 -5.22 6.28
C LEU A 117 -1.76 -5.53 7.57
N LEU A 118 -2.58 -6.58 7.60
CA LEU A 118 -3.31 -7.06 8.78
C LEU A 118 -2.37 -7.50 9.90
N GLY A 119 -1.35 -8.29 9.56
CA GLY A 119 -0.33 -8.73 10.49
C GLY A 119 0.33 -7.54 11.19
N GLN A 120 0.66 -6.50 10.44
CA GLN A 120 1.23 -5.27 10.99
C GLN A 120 0.21 -4.44 11.78
N PHE A 121 -1.02 -4.32 11.27
CA PHE A 121 -2.10 -3.64 11.97
C PHE A 121 -2.28 -4.24 13.38
N TYR A 122 -2.39 -5.56 13.48
CA TYR A 122 -2.47 -6.26 14.76
C TYR A 122 -1.25 -6.02 15.66
N ARG A 123 -0.03 -5.95 15.11
CA ARG A 123 1.19 -5.65 15.89
C ARG A 123 1.17 -4.26 16.51
N GLY A 124 0.55 -3.28 15.83
CA GLY A 124 0.39 -1.91 16.32
C GLY A 124 -0.66 -1.76 17.43
N LEU A 125 -1.60 -2.70 17.56
CA LEU A 125 -2.65 -2.64 18.59
C LEU A 125 -2.14 -3.06 19.98
N GLU A 126 -2.71 -2.42 21.00
CA GLU A 126 -2.59 -2.85 22.40
C GLU A 126 -3.11 -4.29 22.57
N LYS A 127 -2.57 -5.00 23.56
CA LYS A 127 -2.77 -6.45 23.71
C LYS A 127 -4.26 -6.83 23.81
N THR A 128 -5.03 -6.05 24.57
CA THR A 128 -6.45 -6.32 24.80
C THR A 128 -7.27 -6.10 23.51
N THR A 129 -7.12 -4.94 22.87
CA THR A 129 -7.77 -4.61 21.60
C THR A 129 -7.41 -5.62 20.50
N ARG A 130 -6.13 -6.01 20.41
CA ARG A 130 -5.66 -7.02 19.46
C ARG A 130 -6.38 -8.35 19.60
N GLN A 131 -6.56 -8.82 20.83
CA GLN A 131 -7.25 -10.10 21.10
C GLN A 131 -8.72 -10.01 20.70
N LEU A 132 -9.40 -8.92 21.06
CA LEU A 132 -10.82 -8.71 20.76
C LEU A 132 -11.08 -8.58 19.24
N VAL A 133 -10.23 -7.86 18.52
CA VAL A 133 -10.36 -7.73 17.05
C VAL A 133 -10.20 -9.10 16.37
N LYS A 134 -9.32 -9.97 16.89
CA LYS A 134 -9.08 -11.32 16.34
C LYS A 134 -10.17 -12.36 16.63
N LEU A 135 -11.14 -12.07 17.50
CA LEU A 135 -12.26 -12.98 17.77
C LEU A 135 -13.11 -13.21 16.52
N ALA A 136 -13.95 -14.25 16.50
CA ALA A 136 -14.88 -14.45 15.38
C ALA A 136 -15.94 -13.32 15.33
N PRO A 137 -16.32 -12.82 14.13
CA PRO A 137 -15.72 -13.13 12.82
C PRO A 137 -14.34 -12.49 12.68
N THR A 138 -13.36 -13.28 12.21
CA THR A 138 -11.98 -12.84 12.03
C THR A 138 -11.86 -11.94 10.80
N PRO A 139 -11.34 -10.71 10.93
CA PRO A 139 -11.14 -9.82 9.78
C PRO A 139 -10.17 -10.43 8.76
N THR A 140 -10.54 -10.31 7.49
CA THR A 140 -9.74 -10.72 6.31
C THR A 140 -9.14 -9.54 5.57
N THR A 141 -9.59 -8.32 5.88
CA THR A 141 -9.02 -7.07 5.38
C THR A 141 -8.72 -6.10 6.53
N VAL A 142 -7.75 -5.20 6.31
CA VAL A 142 -7.47 -4.12 7.28
C VAL A 142 -8.69 -3.24 7.54
N GLY A 143 -9.54 -3.02 6.53
CA GLY A 143 -10.79 -2.25 6.70
C GLY A 143 -11.72 -2.87 7.74
N GLU A 144 -11.98 -4.18 7.62
CA GLU A 144 -12.79 -4.92 8.60
C GLU A 144 -12.17 -4.89 10.00
N ALA A 145 -10.84 -4.95 10.10
CA ALA A 145 -10.14 -4.88 11.37
C ALA A 145 -10.25 -3.49 12.02
N VAL A 146 -10.21 -2.42 11.21
CA VAL A 146 -10.42 -1.03 11.65
C VAL A 146 -11.85 -0.84 12.16
N ASP A 147 -12.85 -1.26 11.40
CA ASP A 147 -14.26 -1.14 11.79
C ASP A 147 -14.52 -1.84 13.12
N LYS A 148 -13.93 -3.02 13.29
CA LYS A 148 -14.08 -3.80 14.51
C LYS A 148 -13.34 -3.18 15.68
N ALA A 149 -12.10 -2.70 15.48
CA ALA A 149 -11.32 -2.03 16.51
C ALA A 149 -12.04 -0.76 17.00
N THR A 150 -12.59 0.02 16.07
CA THR A 150 -13.37 1.24 16.38
C THR A 150 -14.60 0.90 17.22
N LYS A 151 -15.38 -0.13 16.84
CA LYS A 151 -16.54 -0.58 17.63
C LYS A 151 -16.16 -1.03 19.05
N ILE A 152 -15.02 -1.71 19.21
CA ILE A 152 -14.51 -2.16 20.51
C ILE A 152 -14.15 -0.95 21.37
N ASP A 153 -13.43 0.01 20.80
CA ASP A 153 -13.02 1.23 21.50
C ASP A 153 -14.23 2.06 21.93
N ASP A 154 -15.17 2.30 21.02
CA ASP A 154 -16.45 2.97 21.31
C ASP A 154 -17.24 2.24 22.40
N SER A 155 -17.34 0.91 22.32
CA SER A 155 -18.03 0.11 23.33
C SER A 155 -17.33 0.14 24.68
N SER A 156 -16.00 0.10 24.72
CA SER A 156 -15.23 0.17 25.96
C SER A 156 -15.42 1.54 26.63
N TYR A 157 -15.44 2.61 25.83
CA TYR A 157 -15.73 3.95 26.28
C TYR A 157 -17.17 4.07 26.81
N ASN A 158 -18.14 3.44 26.13
CA ASN A 158 -19.54 3.39 26.55
C ASN A 158 -19.74 2.60 27.86
N VAL A 159 -19.04 1.47 28.05
CA VAL A 159 -19.06 0.72 29.32
C VAL A 159 -18.42 1.54 30.44
N ALA A 160 -17.25 2.14 30.21
CA ALA A 160 -16.57 2.97 31.20
C ALA A 160 -17.38 4.22 31.59
N ARG A 161 -18.10 4.83 30.64
CA ARG A 161 -19.01 5.95 30.89
C ARG A 161 -20.28 5.51 31.62
N GLY A 162 -20.87 4.37 31.22
CA GLY A 162 -22.03 3.78 31.88
C GLY A 162 -21.73 3.43 33.35
N MET A 163 -20.58 2.80 33.62
CA MET A 163 -20.13 2.46 34.97
C MET A 163 -19.85 3.70 35.83
N ARG A 164 -19.25 4.76 35.26
CA ARG A 164 -19.09 6.06 35.96
C ARG A 164 -20.44 6.68 36.32
N ASN A 165 -21.45 6.56 35.46
CA ASN A 165 -22.79 7.10 35.72
C ASN A 165 -23.59 6.26 36.76
N ILE A 166 -23.22 4.99 36.98
CA ILE A 166 -23.89 4.08 37.93
C ILE A 166 -23.23 4.11 39.33
N GLY A 167 -22.12 4.85 39.51
CA GLY A 167 -21.50 5.09 40.82
C GLY A 167 -20.73 3.89 41.40
N GLN A 168 -20.36 2.90 40.57
CA GLN A 168 -19.56 1.76 41.00
C GLN A 168 -18.05 2.09 40.92
N PRO A 169 -17.30 2.03 42.04
CA PRO A 169 -15.84 2.18 41.99
C PRO A 169 -15.21 0.94 41.35
N TRP A 170 -14.13 1.15 40.59
CA TRP A 170 -13.28 0.08 40.09
C TRP A 170 -12.79 -0.79 41.26
N ALA A 171 -12.73 -2.11 41.08
CA ALA A 171 -12.10 -2.98 42.06
C ALA A 171 -10.60 -2.71 42.09
N THR A 172 -10.17 -1.79 42.94
CA THR A 172 -8.79 -1.73 43.39
C THR A 172 -8.50 -3.05 44.08
N SER A 173 -7.57 -3.82 43.53
CA SER A 173 -7.02 -4.97 44.25
C SER A 173 -6.25 -4.44 45.46
N THR A 174 -6.95 -4.25 46.57
CA THR A 174 -6.38 -4.23 47.92
C THR A 174 -6.04 -5.69 48.18
N THR A 175 -4.79 -6.12 48.27
CA THR A 175 -3.92 -5.85 49.42
C THR A 175 -2.52 -6.35 49.07
N GLN A 176 -1.50 -5.49 49.20
CA GLN A 176 -0.12 -5.93 49.40
C GLN A 176 -0.06 -6.54 50.80
N THR A 177 0.06 -7.86 50.91
CA THR A 177 0.43 -8.49 52.19
C THR A 177 1.95 -8.40 52.32
N ALA A 178 2.43 -7.28 52.85
CA ALA A 178 3.76 -7.21 53.43
C ALA A 178 3.72 -7.99 54.76
N ILE A 179 4.29 -9.20 54.77
CA ILE A 179 4.65 -9.86 56.02
C ILE A 179 6.13 -9.54 56.24
N GLN A 180 6.37 -8.63 57.18
CA GLN A 180 7.68 -8.38 57.74
C GLN A 180 7.51 -8.46 59.26
N MET A 181 8.09 -9.47 59.91
CA MET A 181 8.65 -9.37 61.27
C MET A 181 9.76 -10.42 61.43
N ASP A 182 10.94 -9.92 61.77
CA ASP A 182 12.13 -10.63 62.22
C ASP A 182 12.39 -10.24 63.69
N GLY A 183 13.01 -11.15 64.45
CA GLY A 183 13.52 -11.00 65.83
C GLY A 183 12.49 -11.27 66.95
N THR A 184 12.76 -12.04 68.00
CA THR A 184 14.01 -12.51 68.64
C THR A 184 13.77 -13.79 69.43
#